data_AF-A0A2E1AFJ8-F1
#
_entry.id   AF-A0A2E1AFJ8-F1
#
_cell.length_a   1.000
_cell.length_b   1.000
_cell.length_c   1.000
_cell.angle_alpha   90.00
_cell.angle_beta   90.00
_cell.angle_gamma   90.00
#
_symmetry.space_group_name_H-M   'P 1'
#
loop_
_entity.id
_entity.type
_entity.pdbx_description
1 polymer ?
#
loop_
_entity_poly.entity_id
_entity_poly.type
_entity_poly.pdbx_seq_one_letter_code
_entity_poly.pdbx_strand_id
1 'polypeptide(L)'
;MNAITHIESEVPFGHSLYASLYTQGLQLKDIRHQGNLESRYLAWETVRKQQNPFFLKGTGFEGYLVGKCPDSQAALEAILNINQNILDAIARLYRFEYGFRSRLFKTLTKESDDPTSINVWASYFGAELGKLRIQTIHDPVAQKFRDQTYQIVHTLPPMIYREATNDILQKYAIGAATTTGQKIDVTLNMLPPKQQDAWLVAENIGEFGHPLVRDLLINQ
;
A
#
# COMPACT_ATOMS: atom_id res chain seq x y z
N MET A 1 -20.88 -0.48 -17.67
CA MET A 1 -20.64 0.35 -16.47
C MET A 1 -19.69 -0.43 -15.58
N ASN A 2 -18.56 0.16 -15.17
CA ASN A 2 -17.66 -0.49 -14.22
C ASN A 2 -18.37 -0.62 -12.88
N ALA A 3 -18.35 -1.80 -12.26
CA ALA A 3 -18.95 -1.97 -10.94
C ALA A 3 -18.14 -1.17 -9.92
N ILE A 4 -18.82 -0.34 -9.12
CA ILE A 4 -18.20 0.44 -8.05
C ILE A 4 -18.50 -0.24 -6.73
N THR A 5 -17.47 -0.48 -5.92
CA THR A 5 -17.60 -0.98 -4.55
C THR A 5 -17.21 0.13 -3.58
N HIS A 6 -18.07 0.39 -2.59
CA HIS A 6 -17.77 1.33 -1.52
C HIS A 6 -17.13 0.60 -0.35
N ILE A 7 -16.10 1.21 0.23
CA ILE A 7 -15.36 0.70 1.38
C ILE A 7 -15.44 1.75 2.48
N GLU A 8 -15.69 1.26 3.69
CA GLU A 8 -15.64 2.02 4.92
C GLU A 8 -14.70 1.28 5.88
N SER A 9 -13.70 1.99 6.39
CA SER A 9 -12.68 1.41 7.27
C SER A 9 -12.01 2.49 8.10
N GLU A 10 -11.22 2.08 9.09
CA GLU A 10 -10.26 2.95 9.76
C GLU A 10 -9.17 3.41 8.78
N VAL A 11 -8.60 4.57 9.05
CA VAL A 11 -7.37 5.05 8.40
C VAL A 11 -6.17 4.37 9.08
N PRO A 12 -5.15 3.91 8.34
CA PRO A 12 -3.95 3.39 8.96
C PRO A 12 -3.31 4.40 9.92
N PHE A 13 -2.93 3.95 11.12
CA PHE A 13 -2.35 4.79 12.18
C PHE A 13 -3.28 5.94 12.61
N GLY A 14 -4.60 5.73 12.55
CA GLY A 14 -5.59 6.79 12.77
C GLY A 14 -5.53 7.42 14.17
N HIS A 15 -5.13 6.67 15.20
CA HIS A 15 -4.83 7.24 16.53
C HIS A 15 -3.69 8.26 16.49
N SER A 16 -2.56 7.90 15.87
CA SER A 16 -1.42 8.80 15.73
C SER A 16 -1.70 9.98 14.80
N LEU A 17 -2.52 9.78 13.76
CA LEU A 17 -2.99 10.88 12.92
C LEU A 17 -3.87 11.85 13.70
N TYR A 18 -4.79 11.34 14.51
CA TYR A 18 -5.65 12.14 15.37
C TYR A 18 -4.83 12.96 16.39
N ALA A 19 -3.84 12.32 17.03
CA ALA A 19 -2.92 13.01 17.92
C ALA A 19 -2.10 14.10 17.19
N SER A 20 -1.61 13.79 15.98
CA SER A 20 -0.84 14.72 15.15
C SER A 20 -1.66 15.94 14.72
N LEU A 21 -2.92 15.75 14.34
CA LEU A 21 -3.85 16.84 14.04
C LEU A 21 -4.03 17.78 15.23
N TYR A 22 -4.27 17.22 16.41
CA TYR A 22 -4.48 17.98 17.63
C TYR A 22 -3.24 18.77 18.05
N THR A 23 -2.05 18.15 18.02
CA THR A 23 -0.79 18.82 18.40
C THR A 23 -0.42 19.95 17.45
N GLN A 24 -0.78 19.84 16.17
CA GLN A 24 -0.54 20.86 15.16
C GLN A 24 -1.65 21.94 15.11
N GLY A 25 -2.74 21.78 15.87
CA GLY A 25 -3.88 22.69 15.82
C GLY A 25 -4.61 22.68 14.48
N LEU A 26 -4.51 21.58 13.72
CA LEU A 26 -5.16 21.40 12.43
C LEU A 26 -6.52 20.71 12.61
N GLN A 27 -7.49 21.04 11.77
CA GLN A 27 -8.75 20.29 11.68
C GLN A 27 -8.70 19.38 10.46
N LEU A 28 -9.29 18.18 10.56
CA LEU A 28 -9.30 17.21 9.46
C LEU A 28 -9.86 17.80 8.15
N LYS A 29 -10.88 18.67 8.25
CA LYS A 29 -11.51 19.34 7.10
C LYS A 29 -10.58 20.35 6.39
N ASP A 30 -9.55 20.82 7.09
CA ASP A 30 -8.61 21.84 6.59
C ASP A 30 -7.38 21.20 5.91
N ILE A 31 -7.22 19.88 6.04
CA ILE A 31 -6.19 19.14 5.31
C ILE A 31 -6.50 19.22 3.82
N ARG A 32 -5.62 19.88 3.07
CA ARG A 32 -5.72 19.92 1.61
C ARG A 32 -5.48 18.54 1.06
N HIS A 33 -6.53 17.93 0.54
CA HIS A 33 -6.46 16.72 -0.27
C HIS A 33 -5.49 16.94 -1.44
N GLN A 34 -4.27 16.40 -1.34
CA GLN A 34 -3.38 16.34 -2.48
C GLN A 34 -3.98 15.35 -3.47
N GLY A 35 -4.79 15.81 -4.42
CA GLY A 35 -5.51 14.95 -5.36
C GLY A 35 -4.63 13.91 -6.07
N ASN A 36 -3.33 14.19 -6.20
CA ASN A 36 -2.34 13.24 -6.71
C ASN A 36 -2.06 12.05 -5.76
N LEU A 37 -2.00 12.27 -4.45
CA LEU A 37 -1.79 11.19 -3.47
C LEU A 37 -3.03 10.31 -3.35
N GLU A 38 -4.22 10.92 -3.27
CA GLU A 38 -5.49 10.18 -3.24
C GLU A 38 -5.68 9.34 -4.50
N SER A 39 -5.46 9.91 -5.68
CA SER A 39 -5.57 9.16 -6.95
C SER A 39 -4.60 7.97 -6.99
N ARG A 40 -3.37 8.13 -6.47
CA ARG A 40 -2.40 7.04 -6.39
C ARG A 40 -2.82 5.95 -5.39
N TYR A 41 -3.37 6.35 -4.24
CA TYR A 41 -3.88 5.43 -3.24
C TYR A 41 -5.09 4.65 -3.74
N LEU A 42 -6.05 5.33 -4.37
CA LEU A 42 -7.21 4.70 -5.00
C LEU A 42 -6.80 3.75 -6.13
N ALA A 43 -5.78 4.09 -6.92
CA ALA A 43 -5.24 3.18 -7.93
C ALA A 43 -4.64 1.92 -7.28
N TRP A 44 -3.88 2.06 -6.19
CA TRP A 44 -3.34 0.95 -5.43
C TRP A 44 -4.45 0.03 -4.88
N GLU A 45 -5.44 0.60 -4.19
CA GLU A 45 -6.55 -0.15 -3.61
C GLU A 45 -7.45 -0.79 -4.67
N THR A 46 -7.65 -0.11 -5.80
CA THR A 46 -8.37 -0.66 -6.96
C THR A 46 -7.67 -1.90 -7.51
N VAL A 47 -6.35 -1.84 -7.68
CA VAL A 47 -5.56 -3.03 -8.07
C VAL A 47 -5.67 -4.12 -7.02
N ARG A 48 -5.37 -3.78 -5.77
CA ARG A 48 -5.33 -4.72 -4.64
C ARG A 48 -6.64 -5.50 -4.48
N LYS A 49 -7.78 -4.83 -4.58
CA LYS A 49 -9.09 -5.40 -4.22
C LYS A 49 -9.94 -5.84 -5.41
N GLN A 50 -9.72 -5.31 -6.60
CA GLN A 50 -10.61 -5.56 -7.75
C GLN A 50 -9.87 -5.95 -9.04
N GLN A 51 -8.72 -5.35 -9.33
CA GLN A 51 -8.03 -5.53 -10.62
C GLN A 51 -6.77 -6.41 -10.56
N ASN A 52 -6.49 -7.05 -9.44
CA ASN A 52 -5.35 -7.95 -9.32
C ASN A 52 -5.52 -9.17 -10.27
N PRO A 53 -4.61 -9.40 -11.23
CA PRO A 53 -4.69 -10.55 -12.13
C PRO A 53 -4.10 -11.85 -11.55
N PHE A 54 -3.31 -11.79 -10.48
CA PHE A 54 -2.51 -12.93 -10.00
C PHE A 54 -3.09 -13.64 -8.77
N PHE A 55 -3.68 -12.91 -7.82
CA PHE A 55 -4.10 -13.49 -6.52
C PHE A 55 -5.57 -13.23 -6.20
N LEU A 56 -6.17 -14.12 -5.42
CA LEU A 56 -7.51 -13.90 -4.86
C LEU A 56 -7.54 -12.70 -3.92
N LYS A 57 -6.48 -12.51 -3.14
CA LYS A 57 -6.25 -11.36 -2.27
C LYS A 57 -4.99 -10.64 -2.72
N GLY A 58 -5.14 -9.45 -3.29
CA GLY A 58 -4.00 -8.67 -3.77
C GLY A 58 -3.28 -7.92 -2.66
N THR A 59 -2.06 -7.52 -2.98
CA THR A 59 -1.20 -6.65 -2.19
C THR A 59 -1.16 -5.23 -2.75
N GLY A 60 -1.46 -5.07 -4.05
CA GLY A 60 -1.35 -3.85 -4.83
C GLY A 60 -0.08 -3.81 -5.70
N PHE A 61 0.94 -4.61 -5.39
CA PHE A 61 2.15 -4.76 -6.21
C PHE A 61 1.85 -5.32 -7.60
N GLU A 62 0.76 -6.07 -7.74
CA GLU A 62 0.45 -6.83 -8.94
C GLU A 62 0.31 -5.94 -10.17
N GLY A 63 -0.15 -4.69 -9.98
CA GLY A 63 -0.24 -3.71 -11.06
C GLY A 63 1.09 -3.34 -11.70
N TYR A 64 2.22 -3.52 -11.00
CA TYR A 64 3.56 -3.27 -11.51
C TYR A 64 4.21 -4.48 -12.19
N LEU A 65 3.57 -5.65 -12.08
CA LEU A 65 4.06 -6.94 -12.57
C LEU A 65 3.30 -7.42 -13.81
N VAL A 66 2.17 -6.78 -14.14
CA VAL A 66 1.47 -6.99 -15.41
C VAL A 66 2.41 -6.73 -16.58
N GLY A 67 2.49 -7.66 -17.53
CA GLY A 67 3.41 -7.60 -18.67
C GLY A 67 4.81 -8.18 -18.40
N LYS A 68 5.23 -8.23 -17.13
CA LYS A 68 6.54 -8.76 -16.71
C LYS A 68 6.51 -10.20 -16.24
N CYS A 69 5.47 -10.56 -15.50
CA CYS A 69 5.31 -11.91 -14.95
C CYS A 69 4.37 -12.73 -15.84
N PRO A 70 4.80 -13.94 -16.28
CA PRO A 70 3.98 -14.80 -17.13
C PRO A 70 2.77 -15.40 -16.40
N ASP A 71 2.88 -15.61 -15.09
CA ASP A 71 1.86 -16.25 -14.27
C ASP A 71 1.89 -15.76 -12.81
N SER A 72 0.92 -16.26 -12.04
CA SER A 72 0.74 -15.92 -10.63
C SER A 72 1.89 -16.40 -9.74
N GLN A 73 2.58 -17.48 -10.10
CA GLN A 73 3.71 -17.98 -9.33
C GLN A 73 4.94 -17.08 -9.50
N ALA A 74 5.23 -16.67 -10.73
CA ALA A 74 6.28 -15.70 -11.03
C ALA A 74 6.01 -14.34 -10.38
N ALA A 75 4.74 -13.91 -10.32
CA ALA A 75 4.36 -12.70 -9.60
C ALA A 75 4.60 -12.83 -8.08
N LEU A 76 4.25 -13.98 -7.49
CA LEU A 76 4.50 -14.26 -6.07
C LEU A 76 6.00 -14.21 -5.76
N GLU A 77 6.82 -14.88 -6.57
CA GLU A 77 8.28 -14.87 -6.40
C GLU A 77 8.86 -13.45 -6.53
N ALA A 78 8.39 -12.66 -7.49
CA ALA A 78 8.82 -11.27 -7.66
C ALA A 78 8.48 -10.42 -6.43
N ILE A 79 7.26 -10.54 -5.89
CA ILE A 79 6.82 -9.81 -4.69
C ILE A 79 7.64 -10.24 -3.47
N LEU A 80 7.84 -11.54 -3.26
CA LEU A 80 8.64 -12.03 -2.15
C LEU A 80 10.08 -11.53 -2.24
N ASN A 81 10.69 -11.54 -3.43
CA ASN A 81 12.05 -11.04 -3.64
C ASN A 81 12.16 -9.53 -3.39
N ILE A 82 11.19 -8.73 -3.87
CA ILE A 82 11.15 -7.29 -3.61
C ILE A 82 11.14 -7.02 -2.10
N ASN A 83 10.23 -7.67 -1.38
CA ASN A 83 10.05 -7.42 0.05
C ASN A 83 11.21 -8.01 0.88
N GLN A 84 11.80 -9.12 0.47
CA GLN A 84 13.02 -9.64 1.09
C GLN A 84 14.19 -8.67 0.91
N ASN A 85 14.35 -8.06 -0.27
CA ASN A 85 15.40 -7.07 -0.50
C ASN A 85 15.23 -5.82 0.39
N ILE A 86 13.99 -5.38 0.63
CA ILE A 86 13.69 -4.31 1.59
C ILE A 86 14.12 -4.72 2.99
N LEU A 87 13.71 -5.91 3.45
CA LEU A 87 14.07 -6.44 4.77
C LEU A 87 15.58 -6.55 4.95
N ASP A 88 16.29 -7.08 3.95
CA ASP A 88 17.74 -7.23 3.98
C ASP A 88 18.45 -5.86 4.00
N ALA A 89 17.94 -4.87 3.27
CA ALA A 89 18.49 -3.52 3.27
C ALA A 89 18.32 -2.85 4.63
N ILE A 90 17.14 -2.95 5.23
CA ILE A 90 16.87 -2.45 6.59
C ILE A 90 17.77 -3.17 7.60
N ALA A 91 17.82 -4.50 7.57
CA ALA A 91 18.62 -5.29 8.51
C ALA A 91 20.11 -4.92 8.46
N ARG A 92 20.64 -4.64 7.26
CA ARG A 92 22.03 -4.17 7.10
C ARG A 92 22.25 -2.78 7.67
N LEU A 93 21.34 -1.84 7.40
CA LEU A 93 21.50 -0.44 7.82
C LEU A 93 21.37 -0.28 9.33
N TYR A 94 20.43 -1.01 9.94
CA TYR A 94 20.09 -0.91 11.36
C TYR A 94 20.64 -2.07 12.20
N ARG A 95 21.69 -2.76 11.72
CA ARG A 95 22.26 -3.95 12.37
C ARG A 95 22.72 -3.75 13.82
N PHE A 96 22.99 -2.50 14.21
CA PHE A 96 23.45 -2.15 15.56
C PHE A 96 22.33 -1.60 16.45
N GLU A 97 21.12 -1.42 15.93
CA GLU A 97 19.98 -0.93 16.70
C GLU A 97 19.21 -2.09 17.31
N TYR A 98 19.52 -2.41 18.56
CA TYR A 98 18.87 -3.50 19.28
C TYR A 98 17.36 -3.29 19.37
N GLY A 99 16.60 -4.35 19.07
CA GLY A 99 15.13 -4.33 19.11
C GLY A 99 14.47 -3.57 17.94
N PHE A 100 15.23 -2.93 17.04
CA PHE A 100 14.66 -2.14 15.95
C PHE A 100 13.80 -2.97 15.00
N ARG A 101 14.24 -4.18 14.64
CA ARG A 101 13.42 -5.11 13.83
C ARG A 101 12.07 -5.41 14.51
N SER A 102 12.05 -5.60 15.82
CA SER A 102 10.79 -5.85 16.54
C SER A 102 9.87 -4.63 16.49
N ARG A 103 10.40 -3.41 16.69
CA ARG A 103 9.62 -2.17 16.53
C ARG A 103 9.05 -2.03 15.12
N LEU A 104 9.87 -2.25 14.09
CA LEU A 104 9.45 -2.20 12.70
C LEU A 104 8.29 -3.15 12.40
N PHE A 105 8.38 -4.40 12.83
CA PHE A 105 7.30 -5.36 12.59
C PHE A 105 6.04 -5.04 13.38
N LYS A 106 6.17 -4.57 14.64
CA LYS A 106 5.02 -4.08 15.40
C LYS A 106 4.34 -2.91 14.71
N THR A 107 5.09 -2.02 14.08
CA THR A 107 4.51 -0.92 13.29
C THR A 107 3.90 -1.40 11.99
N LEU A 108 4.53 -2.36 11.30
CA LEU A 108 3.97 -2.99 10.11
C LEU A 108 2.62 -3.68 10.39
N THR A 109 2.48 -4.34 11.53
CA THR A 109 1.26 -5.04 11.96
C THR A 109 0.30 -4.17 12.75
N LYS A 110 0.57 -2.86 12.89
CA LYS A 110 -0.23 -1.88 13.64
C LYS A 110 -0.41 -2.20 15.13
N GLU A 111 0.53 -2.95 15.71
CA GLU A 111 0.64 -3.12 17.16
C GLU A 111 1.30 -1.91 17.84
N SER A 112 1.98 -1.05 17.08
CA SER A 112 2.64 0.16 17.60
C SER A 112 2.80 1.23 16.54
N ASP A 113 2.43 2.47 16.86
CA ASP A 113 2.60 3.61 15.96
C ASP A 113 3.95 4.33 16.18
N ASP A 114 5.07 3.61 16.05
CA ASP A 114 6.40 4.20 16.22
C ASP A 114 6.75 5.13 15.04
N PRO A 115 6.89 6.46 15.25
CA PRO A 115 7.08 7.41 14.15
C PRO A 115 8.37 7.14 13.35
N THR A 116 9.41 6.65 14.01
CA THR A 116 10.68 6.30 13.34
C THR A 116 10.47 5.12 12.39
N SER A 117 9.81 4.06 12.86
CA SER A 117 9.48 2.88 12.04
C SER A 117 8.54 3.23 10.89
N ILE A 118 7.56 4.10 11.09
CA ILE A 118 6.67 4.60 10.03
C ILE A 118 7.49 5.28 8.91
N ASN A 119 8.41 6.16 9.29
CA ASN A 119 9.28 6.87 8.34
C ASN A 119 10.21 5.92 7.57
N VAL A 120 10.77 4.91 8.25
CA VAL A 120 11.63 3.91 7.60
C VAL A 120 10.83 3.08 6.60
N TRP A 121 9.66 2.54 6.99
CA TRP A 121 8.81 1.81 6.06
C TRP A 121 8.40 2.65 4.85
N ALA A 122 7.95 3.88 5.10
CA ALA A 122 7.55 4.81 4.05
C ALA A 122 8.68 5.14 3.07
N SER A 123 9.91 5.27 3.57
CA SER A 123 11.09 5.58 2.75
C SER A 123 11.44 4.42 1.83
N TYR A 124 11.54 3.20 2.37
CA TYR A 124 11.84 2.01 1.56
C TYR A 124 10.71 1.68 0.58
N PHE A 125 9.45 1.80 1.01
CA PHE A 125 8.31 1.61 0.12
C PHE A 125 8.29 2.63 -1.01
N GLY A 126 8.47 3.92 -0.69
CA GLY A 126 8.49 5.00 -1.66
C GLY A 126 9.60 4.82 -2.70
N ALA A 127 10.79 4.41 -2.28
CA ALA A 127 11.92 4.13 -3.15
C ALA A 127 11.63 2.95 -4.10
N GLU A 128 11.13 1.83 -3.58
CA GLU A 128 10.86 0.65 -4.41
C GLU A 128 9.69 0.90 -5.38
N LEU A 129 8.63 1.58 -4.94
CA LEU A 129 7.55 1.99 -5.84
C LEU A 129 8.04 2.97 -6.91
N GLY A 130 8.95 3.88 -6.57
CA GLY A 130 9.57 4.77 -7.54
C GLY A 130 10.27 4.00 -8.66
N LYS A 131 11.07 3.00 -8.29
CA LYS A 131 11.75 2.10 -9.24
C LYS A 131 10.76 1.31 -10.09
N LEU A 132 9.73 0.70 -9.47
CA LEU A 132 8.71 -0.07 -10.18
C LEU A 132 7.93 0.78 -11.18
N ARG A 133 7.60 2.04 -10.83
CA ARG A 133 6.93 3.00 -11.72
C ARG A 133 7.74 3.33 -12.96
N ILE A 134 9.06 3.54 -12.82
CA ILE A 134 9.94 3.79 -13.96
C ILE A 134 9.92 2.60 -14.92
N GLN A 135 9.98 1.37 -14.37
CA GLN A 135 9.93 0.17 -15.19
C GLN A 135 8.61 0.01 -15.94
N THR A 136 7.47 0.41 -15.35
CA THR A 136 6.16 0.40 -16.02
C THR A 136 6.16 1.24 -17.30
N ILE A 137 6.92 2.34 -17.36
CA ILE A 137 7.02 3.20 -18.55
C ILE A 137 7.72 2.49 -19.72
N HIS A 138 8.44 1.39 -19.49
CA HIS A 138 9.13 0.66 -20.55
C HIS A 138 8.35 -0.54 -21.09
N ASP A 139 7.20 -0.88 -20.49
CA ASP A 139 6.38 -2.03 -20.86
C ASP A 139 4.98 -1.57 -21.34
N PRO A 140 4.65 -1.74 -22.64
CA PRO A 140 3.36 -1.33 -23.19
C PRO A 140 2.14 -1.99 -22.53
N VAL A 141 2.28 -3.25 -22.07
CA VAL A 141 1.20 -3.98 -21.41
C VAL A 141 0.96 -3.39 -20.02
N ALA A 142 2.04 -3.13 -19.28
CA ALA A 142 1.98 -2.49 -17.97
C ALA A 142 1.42 -1.06 -18.05
N GLN A 143 1.81 -0.28 -19.08
CA GLN A 143 1.25 1.05 -19.34
C GLN A 143 -0.25 0.99 -19.59
N LYS A 144 -0.70 0.10 -20.48
CA LYS A 144 -2.12 -0.05 -20.79
C LYS A 144 -2.94 -0.41 -19.55
N PHE A 145 -2.43 -1.35 -18.73
CA PHE A 145 -3.06 -1.71 -17.47
C PHE A 145 -3.16 -0.50 -16.53
N ARG A 146 -2.06 0.23 -16.34
CA ARG A 146 -2.02 1.45 -15.54
C ARG A 146 -3.04 2.49 -16.04
N ASP A 147 -3.08 2.76 -17.33
CA ASP A 147 -3.97 3.78 -17.90
C ASP A 147 -5.43 3.39 -17.71
N GLN A 148 -5.77 2.10 -17.85
CA GLN A 148 -7.10 1.58 -17.54
C GLN A 148 -7.46 1.75 -16.05
N THR A 149 -6.52 1.45 -15.15
CA THR A 149 -6.73 1.67 -13.71
C THR A 149 -6.99 3.15 -13.42
N TYR A 150 -6.20 4.08 -13.98
CA TYR A 150 -6.39 5.51 -13.75
C TYR A 150 -7.65 6.05 -14.41
N GLN A 151 -8.05 5.56 -15.58
CA GLN A 151 -9.35 5.88 -16.18
C GLN A 151 -10.50 5.53 -15.24
N ILE A 152 -10.41 4.40 -14.54
CA ILE A 152 -11.39 4.00 -13.53
C ILE A 152 -11.34 4.95 -12.34
N VAL A 153 -10.15 5.20 -11.78
CA VAL A 153 -9.97 6.07 -10.61
C VAL A 153 -10.52 7.47 -10.83
N HIS A 154 -10.32 8.06 -12.03
CA HIS A 154 -10.85 9.39 -12.36
C HIS A 154 -12.38 9.48 -12.40
N THR A 155 -13.09 8.35 -12.42
CA THR A 155 -14.56 8.32 -12.35
C THR A 155 -15.10 8.12 -10.94
N LEU A 156 -14.21 7.89 -9.95
CA LEU A 156 -14.61 7.60 -8.58
C LEU A 156 -14.91 8.90 -7.82
N PRO A 157 -15.86 8.87 -6.87
CA PRO A 157 -16.05 9.98 -5.95
C PRO A 157 -14.81 10.21 -5.08
N PRO A 158 -14.59 11.44 -4.57
CA PRO A 158 -13.49 11.73 -3.67
C PRO A 158 -13.59 10.92 -2.38
N MET A 159 -12.44 10.68 -1.74
CA MET A 159 -12.38 10.06 -0.42
C MET A 159 -13.01 11.00 0.62
N ILE A 160 -13.71 10.43 1.60
CA ILE A 160 -14.31 11.17 2.71
C ILE A 160 -13.67 10.66 3.99
N TYR A 161 -13.16 11.59 4.80
CA TYR A 161 -12.62 11.30 6.13
C TYR A 161 -13.55 11.84 7.21
N ARG A 162 -13.59 11.15 8.35
CA ARG A 162 -14.37 11.54 9.52
C ARG A 162 -13.59 11.24 10.78
N GLU A 163 -13.61 12.17 11.71
CA GLU A 163 -13.06 11.92 13.06
C GLU A 163 -14.00 10.96 13.81
N ALA A 164 -13.39 9.99 14.48
CA ALA A 164 -14.02 9.13 15.48
C ALA A 164 -13.28 9.33 16.82
N THR A 165 -13.81 8.77 17.91
CA THR A 165 -13.20 8.93 19.23
C THR A 165 -11.77 8.38 19.24
N ASN A 166 -10.77 9.28 19.28
CA ASN A 166 -9.34 8.99 19.23
C ASN A 166 -8.87 8.27 17.95
N ASP A 167 -9.60 8.42 16.84
CA ASP A 167 -9.29 7.75 15.57
C ASP A 167 -9.83 8.52 14.35
N ILE A 168 -9.49 8.08 13.14
CA ILE A 168 -9.98 8.63 11.88
C ILE A 168 -10.54 7.50 11.01
N LEU A 169 -11.78 7.66 10.58
CA LEU A 169 -12.44 6.79 9.62
C LEU A 169 -12.33 7.35 8.21
N GLN A 170 -12.35 6.45 7.23
CA GLN A 170 -12.39 6.77 5.82
C GLN A 170 -13.52 6.02 5.11
N LYS A 171 -14.09 6.69 4.12
CA LYS A 171 -14.99 6.11 3.14
C LYS A 171 -14.47 6.44 1.75
N TYR A 172 -14.30 5.41 0.93
CA TYR A 172 -13.84 5.57 -0.45
C TYR A 172 -14.50 4.53 -1.37
N ALA A 173 -14.36 4.75 -2.66
CA ALA A 173 -14.85 3.84 -3.68
C ALA A 173 -13.68 3.22 -4.44
N ILE A 174 -13.87 2.00 -4.93
CA ILE A 174 -12.97 1.35 -5.87
C ILE A 174 -13.76 0.82 -7.05
N GLY A 175 -13.15 0.80 -8.23
CA GLY A 175 -13.80 0.31 -9.44
C GLY A 175 -13.33 -1.08 -9.85
N ALA A 176 -14.22 -1.88 -10.40
CA ALA A 176 -13.89 -3.17 -10.96
C ALA A 176 -13.59 -3.08 -12.45
N ALA A 177 -12.59 -3.84 -12.87
CA ALA A 177 -12.38 -4.22 -14.27
C ALA A 177 -12.40 -5.75 -14.33
N THR A 178 -12.82 -6.31 -15.48
CA THR A 178 -12.77 -7.75 -15.67
C THR A 178 -11.31 -8.20 -15.76
N THR A 179 -10.80 -8.82 -14.71
CA THR A 179 -9.52 -9.52 -14.76
C THR A 179 -9.73 -10.98 -15.11
N THR A 180 -9.07 -11.42 -16.17
CA THR A 180 -9.04 -12.82 -16.58
C THR A 180 -7.71 -13.44 -16.19
N GLY A 181 -7.72 -14.64 -15.63
CA GLY A 181 -6.50 -15.36 -15.26
C GLY A 181 -6.75 -16.34 -14.12
N GLN A 182 -5.91 -17.37 -14.04
CA GLN A 182 -5.94 -18.30 -12.91
C GLN A 182 -5.25 -17.64 -11.71
N LYS A 183 -6.07 -17.26 -10.73
CA LYS A 183 -5.60 -16.64 -9.49
C LYS A 183 -5.23 -17.71 -8.47
N ILE A 184 -4.19 -17.47 -7.69
CA ILE A 184 -3.83 -18.32 -6.54
C ILE A 184 -4.29 -17.65 -5.23
N ASP A 185 -4.63 -18.45 -4.23
CA ASP A 185 -4.89 -17.97 -2.87
C ASP A 185 -3.59 -18.03 -2.07
N VAL A 186 -2.98 -16.86 -1.83
CA VAL A 186 -1.72 -16.80 -1.08
C VAL A 186 -2.01 -16.69 0.41
N THR A 187 -1.50 -17.63 1.20
CA THR A 187 -1.62 -17.64 2.66
C THR A 187 -0.26 -17.86 3.31
N LEU A 188 -0.03 -17.31 4.50
CA LEU A 188 1.27 -17.46 5.19
C LEU A 188 1.70 -18.93 5.36
N ASN A 189 0.74 -19.83 5.58
CA ASN A 189 1.00 -21.25 5.81
C ASN A 189 1.51 -21.98 4.56
N MET A 190 1.28 -21.44 3.36
CA MET A 190 1.80 -22.03 2.13
C MET A 190 3.26 -21.62 1.85
N LEU A 191 3.75 -20.59 2.54
CA LEU A 191 5.08 -20.04 2.33
C LEU A 191 6.09 -20.66 3.30
N PRO A 192 7.30 -20.98 2.83
CA PRO A 192 8.42 -21.32 3.70
C PRO A 192 8.61 -20.25 4.79
N PRO A 193 8.99 -20.62 6.03
CA PRO A 193 9.16 -19.66 7.13
C PRO A 193 10.04 -18.45 6.77
N LYS A 194 11.10 -18.67 5.97
CA LYS A 194 12.01 -17.61 5.50
C LYS A 194 11.37 -16.56 4.58
N GLN A 195 10.17 -16.82 4.05
CA GLN A 195 9.44 -15.94 3.13
C GLN A 195 8.18 -15.32 3.77
N GLN A 196 7.78 -15.76 4.95
CA GLN A 196 6.57 -15.27 5.63
C GLN A 196 6.69 -13.79 5.99
N ASP A 197 7.83 -13.37 6.51
CA ASP A 197 8.11 -11.96 6.80
C ASP A 197 8.00 -11.08 5.54
N ALA A 198 8.56 -11.54 4.42
CA ALA A 198 8.48 -10.80 3.15
C ALA A 198 7.03 -10.68 2.66
N TRP A 199 6.21 -11.71 2.85
CA TRP A 199 4.78 -11.65 2.53
C TRP A 199 4.01 -10.71 3.46
N LEU A 200 4.29 -10.75 4.77
CA LEU A 200 3.71 -9.81 5.73
C LEU A 200 4.00 -8.35 5.35
N VAL A 201 5.22 -8.07 4.89
CA VAL A 201 5.55 -6.75 4.35
C VAL A 201 4.68 -6.44 3.14
N ALA A 202 4.59 -7.33 2.16
CA ALA A 202 3.77 -7.11 0.96
C ALA A 202 2.30 -6.79 1.27
N GLU A 203 1.71 -7.48 2.25
CA GLU A 203 0.30 -7.31 2.63
C GLU A 203 -0.01 -5.97 3.30
N ASN A 204 0.95 -5.42 4.06
CA ASN A 204 0.71 -4.27 4.95
C ASN A 204 1.42 -3.00 4.48
N ILE A 205 2.45 -3.08 3.64
CA ILE A 205 3.28 -1.91 3.29
C ILE A 205 2.51 -0.81 2.54
N GLY A 206 1.40 -1.15 1.88
CA GLY A 206 0.51 -0.19 1.22
C GLY A 206 -0.08 0.87 2.17
N GLU A 207 -0.13 0.58 3.47
CA GLU A 207 -0.67 1.47 4.50
C GLU A 207 0.18 2.72 4.70
N PHE A 208 1.51 2.60 4.56
CA PHE A 208 2.45 3.72 4.63
C PHE A 208 2.38 4.64 3.40
N GLY A 209 1.66 4.21 2.37
CA GLY A 209 1.32 5.01 1.18
C GLY A 209 0.01 5.79 1.30
N HIS A 210 -0.73 5.64 2.40
CA HIS A 210 -2.01 6.32 2.59
C HIS A 210 -1.84 7.86 2.60
N PRO A 211 -2.72 8.65 1.95
CA PRO A 211 -2.56 10.10 1.81
C PRO A 211 -2.34 10.83 3.14
N LEU A 212 -3.20 10.57 4.14
CA LEU A 212 -3.06 11.20 5.46
C LEU A 212 -1.78 10.78 6.20
N VAL A 213 -1.31 9.53 6.02
CA VAL A 213 -0.07 9.05 6.64
C VAL A 213 1.12 9.77 6.02
N ARG A 214 1.12 9.91 4.69
CA ARG A 214 2.15 10.65 3.95
C ARG A 214 2.19 12.12 4.36
N ASP A 215 1.03 12.77 4.43
CA ASP A 215 0.95 14.20 4.68
C ASP A 215 1.21 14.57 6.15
N LEU A 216 0.71 13.78 7.11
CA LEU A 216 0.76 14.15 8.53
C LEU A 216 1.82 13.43 9.36
N LEU A 217 2.37 12.29 8.93
CA LEU A 217 3.34 11.52 9.73
C LEU A 217 4.73 11.41 9.10
N ILE A 218 4.85 11.69 7.79
CA ILE A 218 6.09 11.45 7.03
C ILE A 218 6.69 12.74 6.46
N ASN A 219 5.87 13.59 5.81
CA ASN A 219 6.35 14.82 5.17
C ASN A 219 6.51 16.00 6.15
N GLN A 220 6.82 15.74 7.43
CA GLN A 220 7.06 16.77 8.44
C GLN A 220 8.46 17.40 8.30
#